data_AF-A0A7Y0BRR5-F1
#
_entry.id   AF-A0A7Y0BRR5-F1
#
_cell.length_a   1.000
_cell.length_b   1.000
_cell.length_c   1.000
_cell.angle_alpha   90.00
_cell.angle_beta   90.00
_cell.angle_gamma   90.00
#
_symmetry.space_group_name_H-M   'P 1'
#
loop_
_entity.id
_entity.type
_entity.pdbx_description
1 polymer ?
#
loop_
_entity_poly.entity_id
_entity_poly.type
_entity_poly.pdbx_seq_one_letter_code
_entity_poly.pdbx_strand_id
1 'polypeptide(L)'
;MSQARRRFLELLPAPLAAPEVPALRWARLSLLAALTLLGAITLFWDDLVVVAGIVAAGLAAALIAYIVVLLPFWLIAKHKADAAWLDRVTRKDDVSSDRETR
;
A
#
# COMPACT_ATOMS: atom_id res chain seq x y z
N MET A 1 23.21 12.07 -8.71
CA MET A 1 21.79 12.05 -8.26
C MET A 1 21.20 13.44 -8.48
N SER A 2 20.17 13.59 -9.33
CA SER A 2 19.69 14.90 -9.81
C SER A 2 18.88 15.67 -8.75
N GLN A 3 19.03 17.00 -8.77
CA GLN A 3 18.38 17.95 -7.86
C GLN A 3 16.84 17.89 -7.92
N ALA A 4 16.29 17.57 -9.10
CA ALA A 4 14.86 17.38 -9.33
C ALA A 4 14.26 16.24 -8.48
N ARG A 5 15.01 15.15 -8.29
CA ARG A 5 14.57 14.02 -7.45
C ARG A 5 14.48 14.41 -5.97
N ARG A 6 15.36 15.31 -5.49
CA ARG A 6 15.33 15.77 -4.09
C ARG A 6 14.09 16.61 -3.80
N ARG A 7 13.77 17.58 -4.67
CA ARG A 7 12.54 18.38 -4.56
C ARG A 7 11.28 17.50 -4.59
N PHE A 8 11.25 16.52 -5.48
CA PHE A 8 10.12 15.58 -5.54
C PHE A 8 9.95 14.74 -4.26
N LEU A 9 11.04 14.39 -3.60
CA LEU A 9 11.01 13.66 -2.33
C LEU A 9 10.60 14.56 -1.16
N GLU A 10 10.92 15.85 -1.20
CA GLU A 10 10.50 16.85 -0.20
C GLU A 10 9.00 17.20 -0.32
N LEU A 11 8.43 17.10 -1.52
CA LEU A 11 7.01 17.33 -1.80
C LEU A 11 6.10 16.14 -1.46
N LEU A 12 6.66 14.95 -1.22
CA LEU A 12 5.90 13.79 -0.73
C LEU A 12 5.64 13.98 0.77
N PRO A 13 4.38 14.10 1.22
CA PRO A 13 4.03 14.53 2.59
C PRO A 13 4.47 13.56 3.71
N ALA A 14 5.09 12.44 3.36
CA ALA A 14 5.97 11.71 4.26
C ALA A 14 6.90 10.84 3.41
N PRO A 15 8.21 10.75 3.70
CA PRO A 15 8.95 9.57 3.29
C PRO A 15 8.19 8.37 3.85
N LEU A 16 7.77 7.43 2.99
CA LEU A 16 7.19 6.15 3.42
C LEU A 16 8.00 5.64 4.61
N ALA A 17 7.39 5.67 5.80
CA ALA A 17 8.12 5.74 7.07
C ALA A 17 9.16 4.63 7.22
N ALA A 18 8.92 3.42 6.72
CA ALA A 18 9.96 2.39 6.62
C ALA A 18 10.34 2.11 5.15
N PRO A 19 11.61 1.77 4.85
CA PRO A 19 11.94 1.12 3.58
C PRO A 19 11.04 -0.10 3.42
N GLU A 20 10.13 -0.04 2.44
CA GLU A 20 9.16 -1.11 2.21
C GLU A 20 9.93 -2.38 1.87
N VAL A 21 9.81 -3.40 2.73
CA VAL A 21 10.28 -4.74 2.38
C VAL A 21 9.64 -5.15 1.04
N PRO A 22 10.40 -5.82 0.15
CA PRO A 22 9.93 -6.14 -1.20
C PRO A 22 8.59 -6.87 -1.19
N ALA A 23 8.33 -7.70 -0.18
CA ALA A 23 7.05 -8.38 0.03
C ALA A 23 5.84 -7.41 0.19
N LEU A 24 5.98 -6.32 0.97
CA LEU A 24 4.91 -5.33 1.14
C LEU A 24 4.65 -4.51 -0.13
N ARG A 25 5.70 -4.28 -0.93
CA ARG A 25 5.58 -3.63 -2.25
C ARG A 25 4.79 -4.47 -3.23
N TRP A 26 5.11 -5.76 -3.32
CA TRP A 26 4.36 -6.69 -4.15
C TRP A 26 2.91 -6.78 -3.71
N ALA A 27 2.64 -6.92 -2.41
CA ALA A 27 1.28 -6.93 -1.88
C ALA A 27 0.49 -5.65 -2.23
N ARG A 28 1.12 -4.47 -2.15
CA ARG A 28 0.48 -3.21 -2.57
C ARG A 28 0.16 -3.20 -4.07
N LEU A 29 1.11 -3.60 -4.91
CA LEU A 29 0.91 -3.66 -6.36
C LEU A 29 -0.17 -4.68 -6.74
N SER A 30 -0.18 -5.86 -6.10
CA SER A 30 -1.23 -6.87 -6.29
C SER A 30 -2.59 -6.34 -5.88
N LEU A 31 -2.69 -5.59 -4.77
CA LEU A 31 -3.94 -4.98 -4.33
C LEU A 31 -4.42 -3.90 -5.31
N LEU A 32 -3.52 -3.04 -5.79
CA LEU A 32 -3.85 -2.03 -6.82
C LEU A 32 -4.28 -2.69 -8.13
N ALA A 33 -3.58 -3.75 -8.55
CA ALA A 33 -3.97 -4.54 -9.72
C ALA A 33 -5.34 -5.19 -9.54
N ALA A 34 -5.62 -5.76 -8.37
CA ALA A 34 -6.93 -6.36 -8.07
C ALA A 34 -8.05 -5.31 -8.05
N LEU A 35 -7.83 -4.13 -7.48
CA LEU A 35 -8.81 -3.04 -7.46
C LEU A 35 -9.06 -2.46 -8.85
N THR A 36 -8.01 -2.28 -9.65
CA THR A 36 -8.15 -1.81 -11.04
C THR A 36 -8.86 -2.85 -11.90
N LEU A 37 -8.54 -4.14 -11.73
CA LEU A 37 -9.23 -5.23 -12.40
C LEU A 37 -10.70 -5.30 -11.98
N LEU A 38 -11.01 -5.15 -10.69
CA LEU A 38 -12.38 -5.11 -10.20
C LEU A 38 -13.14 -3.93 -10.81
N GLY A 39 -12.53 -2.74 -10.85
CA GLY A 39 -13.11 -1.57 -11.50
C GLY A 39 -13.38 -1.79 -12.98
N ALA A 40 -12.48 -2.45 -13.70
CA ALA A 40 -12.68 -2.81 -15.10
C ALA A 40 -13.82 -3.82 -15.28
N ILE A 41 -13.89 -4.86 -14.43
CA ILE A 41 -14.99 -5.85 -14.43
C ILE A 41 -16.33 -5.17 -14.17
N THR A 42 -16.38 -4.22 -13.23
CA THR A 42 -17.61 -3.46 -12.93
C THR A 42 -18.00 -2.56 -14.09
N LEU A 43 -17.05 -1.94 -14.79
CA LEU A 43 -17.33 -1.05 -15.93
C LEU A 43 -17.86 -1.81 -17.15
N PHE A 44 -17.30 -3.00 -17.42
CA PHE A 44 -17.68 -3.86 -18.55
C PHE A 44 -18.56 -5.03 -18.13
N TRP A 45 -19.36 -4.86 -17.08
CA TRP A 45 -20.13 -5.95 -16.48
C TRP A 45 -21.09 -6.61 -17.45
N ASP A 46 -21.85 -5.82 -18.22
CA ASP A 46 -22.85 -6.34 -19.14
C ASP A 46 -22.21 -7.17 -20.26
N ASP A 47 -21.17 -6.67 -20.91
CA ASP A 47 -20.42 -7.40 -21.93
C ASP A 47 -19.78 -8.68 -21.36
N LEU A 48 -19.26 -8.61 -20.14
CA LEU A 48 -18.65 -9.75 -19.47
C LEU A 48 -19.68 -10.83 -19.10
N VAL A 49 -20.88 -10.44 -18.67
CA VAL A 49 -21.98 -11.37 -18.38
C VAL A 49 -22.50 -11.99 -19.67
N VAL A 50 -22.56 -11.24 -20.77
CA VAL A 50 -22.96 -11.76 -22.08
C VAL A 50 -21.98 -12.84 -22.57
N VAL A 51 -20.67 -12.63 -22.39
CA VAL A 51 -19.64 -13.57 -22.87
C VAL A 51 -19.43 -14.74 -21.90
N ALA A 52 -19.36 -14.48 -20.59
CA ALA A 52 -18.94 -15.46 -19.59
C ALA A 52 -20.09 -15.97 -18.68
N GLY A 53 -21.28 -15.35 -18.75
CA GLY A 53 -22.44 -15.76 -17.98
C GLY A 53 -22.18 -15.83 -16.48
N ILE A 54 -22.58 -16.93 -15.85
CA ILE A 54 -22.45 -17.14 -14.40
C ILE A 54 -20.99 -17.16 -13.91
N VAL A 55 -20.03 -17.43 -14.80
CA VAL A 55 -18.60 -17.43 -14.47
C VAL A 55 -18.12 -16.01 -14.15
N ALA A 56 -18.71 -14.98 -14.76
CA ALA A 56 -18.39 -13.58 -14.45
C ALA A 56 -18.67 -13.23 -12.99
N ALA A 57 -19.79 -13.72 -12.45
CA ALA A 57 -20.15 -13.54 -11.05
C ALA A 57 -19.20 -14.28 -10.11
N GLY A 58 -18.80 -15.51 -10.46
CA GLY A 58 -17.79 -16.26 -9.72
C GLY A 58 -16.42 -15.56 -9.69
N LEU A 59 -16.00 -15.02 -10.83
CA LEU A 59 -14.74 -14.28 -10.96
C LEU A 59 -14.74 -13.01 -10.10
N ALA A 60 -15.82 -12.22 -10.17
CA ALA A 60 -15.97 -11.02 -9.37
C ALA A 60 -16.00 -11.34 -7.87
N ALA A 61 -16.75 -12.36 -7.46
CA ALA A 61 -16.81 -12.81 -6.07
C ALA A 61 -15.43 -13.27 -5.54
N ALA A 62 -14.69 -14.04 -6.34
CA ALA A 62 -13.34 -14.47 -5.99
C ALA A 62 -12.37 -13.29 -5.85
N LEU A 63 -12.47 -12.30 -6.75
CA LEU A 63 -11.63 -11.10 -6.71
C LEU A 63 -11.94 -10.24 -5.48
N ILE A 64 -13.22 -10.08 -5.13
CA ILE A 64 -13.65 -9.39 -3.92
C ILE A 64 -13.12 -10.12 -2.68
N ALA A 65 -13.29 -11.44 -2.60
CA ALA A 65 -12.78 -12.24 -1.48
C ALA A 65 -11.26 -12.09 -1.33
N TYR A 66 -10.53 -12.11 -2.44
CA TYR A 66 -9.08 -11.88 -2.45
C TYR A 66 -8.71 -10.51 -1.88
N ILE A 67 -9.40 -9.44 -2.29
CA ILE A 67 -9.16 -8.08 -1.77
C ILE A 67 -9.48 -8.01 -0.27
N VAL A 68 -10.62 -8.56 0.16
CA VAL A 68 -11.06 -8.56 1.56
C VAL A 68 -10.07 -9.27 2.46
N VAL A 69 -9.39 -10.32 1.98
CA VAL A 69 -8.32 -10.98 2.73
C VAL A 69 -7.01 -10.19 2.64
N LEU A 70 -6.56 -9.81 1.44
CA LEU A 70 -5.24 -9.21 1.26
C LEU A 70 -5.13 -7.81 1.90
N LEU A 71 -6.20 -7.01 1.85
CA LEU A 71 -6.26 -5.65 2.36
C LEU A 71 -5.93 -5.55 3.86
N PRO A 72 -6.62 -6.26 4.78
CA PRO A 72 -6.34 -6.19 6.21
C PRO A 72 -4.94 -6.73 6.55
N PHE A 73 -4.49 -7.81 5.90
CA PHE A 73 -3.13 -8.33 6.09
C PHE A 73 -2.07 -7.28 5.72
N TRP A 74 -2.26 -6.61 4.58
CA TRP A 74 -1.37 -5.52 4.16
C TRP A 74 -1.42 -4.33 5.11
N LEU A 75 -2.61 -3.91 5.55
CA LEU A 75 -2.79 -2.79 6.49
C LEU A 75 -2.11 -3.05 7.83
N ILE A 76 -2.24 -4.25 8.41
CA ILE A 76 -1.60 -4.61 9.67
C ILE A 76 -0.08 -4.58 9.52
N ALA A 77 0.44 -5.16 8.44
CA ALA A 77 1.88 -5.17 8.18
C ALA A 77 2.43 -3.74 7.97
N LYS A 78 1.68 -2.89 7.25
CA LYS A 78 2.01 -1.49 7.05
C LYS A 78 2.02 -0.73 8.38
N HIS A 79 1.00 -0.92 9.21
CA HIS A 79 0.87 -0.23 10.50
C HIS A 79 2.02 -0.60 11.46
N LYS A 80 2.43 -1.88 11.49
CA LYS A 80 3.61 -2.31 12.25
C LYS A 80 4.91 -1.65 11.76
N ALA A 81 5.09 -1.54 10.45
CA ALA A 81 6.27 -0.91 9.88
C ALA A 81 6.34 0.59 10.22
N ASP A 82 5.18 1.26 10.24
CA ASP A 82 5.06 2.68 10.57
C ASP A 82 5.31 2.92 12.07
N ALA A 83 4.73 2.11 12.95
CA ALA A 83 4.97 2.18 14.39
C ALA A 83 6.46 1.98 14.73
N ALA A 84 7.11 1.00 14.07
CA ALA A 84 8.53 0.73 14.28
C ALA A 84 9.45 1.85 13.76
N TRP A 85 9.04 2.59 12.74
CA TRP A 85 9.79 3.78 12.33
C TRP A 85 9.57 4.94 13.30
N LEU A 86 8.34 5.16 13.75
CA LEU A 86 8.01 6.26 14.65
C LEU A 86 8.79 6.13 15.97
N ASP A 87 8.88 4.92 16.53
CA ASP A 87 9.71 4.64 17.71
C ASP A 87 11.20 4.99 17.50
N ARG A 88 11.74 4.73 16.31
CA ARG A 88 13.14 5.08 15.99
C ARG A 88 13.36 6.58 15.85
N VAL A 89 12.38 7.32 15.37
CA VAL A 89 12.44 8.79 15.25
C VAL A 89 12.37 9.41 16.63
N THR A 90 11.35 9.06 17.43
CA THR A 90 11.17 9.59 18.79
C THR A 90 12.42 9.37 19.65
N ARG A 91 13.01 8.16 19.63
CA ARG A 91 14.24 7.86 20.37
C ARG A 91 15.44 8.73 19.96
N LYS A 92 15.52 9.12 18.69
CA LYS A 92 16.64 9.92 18.18
C LYS A 92 16.54 11.36 18.65
N ASP A 93 15.32 11.88 18.75
CA ASP A 93 15.04 13.23 19.23
C ASP A 93 15.39 13.36 20.72
N ASP A 94 15.07 12.35 21.54
CA ASP A 94 15.44 12.28 22.96
C ASP A 94 16.95 12.36 23.16
N VAL A 95 17.72 11.59 22.37
CA VAL A 95 19.19 11.56 22.45
C VAL A 95 19.82 12.87 21.98
N SER A 96 19.22 13.58 21.01
CA SER A 96 19.71 14.90 20.61
C SER A 96 19.44 15.97 21.68
N SER A 97 18.28 15.95 22.33
CA SER A 97 17.95 16.89 23.40
C SER A 97 18.91 16.77 24.59
N ASP A 98 19.32 15.55 24.94
CA ASP A 98 20.23 15.29 26.07
C ASP A 98 21.70 15.69 25.79
N ARG A 99 22.08 15.86 24.52
CA ARG A 99 23.39 16.37 24.12
C ARG A 99 23.48 17.90 24.07
N GLU A 100 22.35 18.58 23.85
CA GLU A 100 22.33 20.03 23.68
C GLU A 100 22.24 20.76 25.03
N THR A 101 21.82 20.07 26.09
CA THR A 101 21.75 20.56 27.47
C THR A 101 23.04 20.35 28.28
N ARG A 102 24.11 19.81 27.68
CA ARG A 102 25.35 19.43 28.35
C ARG A 102 26.57 20.14 27.77
#